data_AF-A0A914HVA3-F1
#
_entry.id   AF-A0A914HVA3-F1
#
_cell.length_a   1.000
_cell.length_b   1.000
_cell.length_c   1.000
_cell.angle_alpha   90.00
_cell.angle_beta   90.00
_cell.angle_gamma   90.00
#
_symmetry.space_group_name_H-M   'P 1'
#
loop_
_entity.id
_entity.type
_entity.pdbx_description
1 polymer ?
#
loop_
_entity_poly.entity_id
_entity_poly.type
_entity_poly.pdbx_seq_one_letter_code
_entity_poly.pdbx_strand_id
1 'polypeptide(L)'
;MYDRSNKISIVVSEETLKGGKAVNAKRVENGFNNLDICLVDVLKNECPDAVLKENKISSSLKRRELLGTVLAEPRKPKEAISNEHYVIGLTGGIASGKTHIAKYLADKGCEVIECDSLVHQLYENNEELRLKLKQEFGDEIVENNNINRNRLADIVFGNKEKLAQLNALVWPVVVESVRATIKQTKKKIAVIDAALLLEAGWGDYVDQVWTVFVPRKVAIERVCVRDKVSEDKACGRIDNQFPNDQRIAKSNVVFCSQWDYSETERQVQKALETVKQRYLGEKNM
;
A
#
# COMPACT_ATOMS: atom_id res chain seq x y z
N MET A 1 -12.93 4.51 44.85
CA MET A 1 -13.57 3.17 44.99
C MET A 1 -14.83 3.21 44.13
N TYR A 2 -14.88 2.45 43.03
CA TYR A 2 -16.12 2.28 42.26
C TYR A 2 -16.97 1.21 42.95
N ASP A 3 -18.15 1.60 43.43
CA ASP A 3 -19.13 0.70 44.02
C ASP A 3 -19.62 -0.29 42.94
N ARG A 4 -19.41 -1.59 43.18
CA ARG A 4 -19.79 -2.69 42.27
C ARG A 4 -21.24 -3.14 42.51
N SER A 5 -22.16 -2.21 42.71
CA SER A 5 -23.57 -2.51 42.46
C SER A 5 -23.73 -2.65 40.95
N ASN A 6 -24.22 -3.79 40.47
CA ASN A 6 -24.32 -4.19 39.05
C ASN A 6 -25.32 -3.32 38.24
N LYS A 7 -25.18 -1.99 38.26
CA LYS A 7 -25.95 -1.08 37.41
C LYS A 7 -25.30 -1.03 36.03
N ILE A 8 -26.08 -1.37 35.02
CA ILE A 8 -25.68 -1.23 33.62
C ILE A 8 -25.68 0.27 33.28
N SER A 9 -24.52 0.78 32.88
CA SER A 9 -24.32 2.20 32.57
C SER A 9 -23.71 2.38 31.19
N ILE A 10 -23.99 3.51 30.54
CA ILE A 10 -23.32 3.92 29.31
C ILE A 10 -22.05 4.65 29.70
N VAL A 11 -20.89 4.11 29.35
CA VAL A 11 -19.59 4.72 29.62
C VAL A 11 -19.18 5.59 28.43
N VAL A 12 -18.94 6.88 28.66
CA VAL A 12 -18.57 7.86 27.63
C VAL A 12 -17.46 8.79 28.11
N SER A 13 -16.72 9.36 27.17
CA SER A 13 -15.92 10.57 27.41
C SER A 13 -16.76 11.84 27.23
N GLU A 14 -16.22 13.01 27.59
CA GLU A 14 -16.87 14.30 27.30
C GLU A 14 -17.26 14.45 25.82
N GLU A 15 -16.38 14.04 24.91
CA GLU A 15 -16.60 14.10 23.46
C GLU A 15 -17.71 13.18 22.97
N THR A 16 -17.84 11.99 23.57
CA THR A 16 -18.82 10.97 23.18
C THR A 16 -20.12 11.07 24.00
N LEU A 17 -20.23 12.04 24.90
CA LEU A 17 -21.42 12.30 25.71
C LEU A 17 -22.68 12.47 24.87
N LYS A 18 -22.57 13.17 23.73
CA LYS A 18 -23.69 13.33 22.79
C LYS A 18 -24.16 11.97 22.23
N GLY A 19 -23.22 11.07 21.94
CA GLY A 19 -23.52 9.71 21.51
C GLY A 19 -24.22 8.91 22.61
N GLY A 20 -23.74 8.98 23.85
CA GLY A 20 -24.40 8.33 24.99
C GLY A 20 -25.83 8.81 25.22
N LYS A 21 -26.06 10.13 25.11
CA LYS A 21 -27.42 10.72 25.17
C LYS A 21 -28.30 10.24 24.02
N ALA A 22 -27.76 10.15 22.79
CA ALA A 22 -28.48 9.63 21.64
C ALA A 22 -28.86 8.14 21.80
N VAL A 23 -28.00 7.33 22.39
CA VAL A 23 -28.33 5.93 22.74
C VAL A 23 -29.50 5.87 23.71
N ASN A 24 -29.51 6.71 24.77
CA ASN A 24 -30.63 6.79 25.70
C ASN A 24 -31.93 7.27 25.04
N ALA A 25 -31.86 8.27 24.15
CA ALA A 25 -33.03 8.69 23.36
C ALA A 25 -33.59 7.53 22.53
N LYS A 26 -32.72 6.75 21.86
CA LYS A 26 -33.14 5.58 21.09
C LYS A 26 -33.68 4.44 21.95
N ARG A 27 -33.22 4.32 23.19
CA ARG A 27 -33.75 3.35 24.17
C ARG A 27 -35.17 3.70 24.57
N VAL A 28 -35.45 4.97 24.87
CA VAL A 28 -36.78 5.44 25.22
C VAL A 28 -37.76 5.27 24.05
N GLU A 29 -37.34 5.59 22.82
CA GLU A 29 -38.14 5.31 21.61
C GLU A 29 -38.53 3.83 21.48
N ASN A 30 -37.67 2.92 21.95
CA ASN A 30 -37.89 1.48 21.90
C ASN A 30 -38.50 0.92 23.21
N GLY A 31 -39.02 1.77 24.10
CA GLY A 31 -39.70 1.36 25.33
C GLY A 31 -38.77 0.92 26.48
N PHE A 32 -37.47 1.20 26.39
CA PHE A 32 -36.51 0.92 27.46
C PHE A 32 -36.25 2.15 28.34
N ASN A 33 -35.95 1.92 29.62
CA ASN A 33 -35.50 2.96 30.54
C ASN A 33 -34.12 3.51 30.16
N ASN A 34 -33.88 4.77 30.54
CA ASN A 34 -32.56 5.38 30.49
C ASN A 34 -31.57 4.59 31.34
N LEU A 35 -30.34 4.49 30.84
CA LEU A 35 -29.20 4.03 31.63
C LEU A 35 -28.44 5.23 32.18
N ASP A 36 -27.80 5.02 33.33
CA ASP A 36 -26.88 6.01 33.91
C ASP A 36 -25.73 6.25 32.92
N ILE A 37 -25.35 7.52 32.71
CA ILE A 37 -24.19 7.87 31.89
C ILE A 37 -23.01 8.09 32.82
N CYS A 38 -21.99 7.25 32.70
CA CYS A 38 -20.74 7.36 33.43
C CYS A 38 -19.71 8.09 32.56
N LEU A 39 -19.29 9.28 33.00
CA LEU A 39 -18.27 10.04 32.31
C LEU A 39 -16.88 9.60 32.79
N VAL A 40 -15.99 9.30 31.86
CA VAL A 40 -14.60 8.92 32.15
C VAL A 40 -13.63 9.86 31.46
N ASP A 41 -12.55 10.19 32.17
CA ASP A 41 -11.48 11.00 31.62
C ASP A 41 -10.68 10.20 30.59
N VAL A 42 -10.31 10.87 29.50
CA VAL A 42 -9.45 10.29 28.47
C VAL A 42 -8.01 10.68 28.76
N LEU A 43 -7.11 9.70 28.72
CA LEU A 43 -5.68 9.96 28.86
C LEU A 43 -5.20 10.90 27.76
N LYS A 44 -4.49 11.96 28.17
CA LYS A 44 -3.88 12.91 27.26
C LYS A 44 -2.58 12.34 26.71
N ASN A 45 -2.32 12.59 25.44
CA ASN A 45 -1.03 12.32 24.82
C ASN A 45 -0.09 13.48 25.15
N GLU A 46 1.10 13.19 25.66
CA GLU A 46 2.11 14.21 25.99
C GLU A 46 2.65 14.91 24.73
N CYS A 47 2.54 14.25 23.57
CA CYS A 47 2.85 14.81 22.26
C CYS A 47 1.57 14.95 21.42
N PRO A 48 1.03 16.17 21.25
CA PRO A 48 -0.06 16.44 20.32
C PRO A 48 0.31 16.01 18.91
N ASP A 49 -0.60 15.35 18.22
CA ASP A 49 -0.38 15.05 16.81
C ASP A 49 -0.67 16.28 15.96
N ALA A 50 0.36 16.76 15.24
CA ALA A 50 0.29 17.99 14.47
C ALA A 50 -0.71 17.96 13.30
N VAL A 51 -1.05 16.77 12.80
CA VAL A 51 -1.89 16.58 11.60
C VAL A 51 -3.36 16.40 11.97
N LEU A 52 -3.66 15.56 12.97
CA LEU A 52 -5.02 15.35 13.48
C LEU A 52 -5.42 16.42 14.51
N LYS A 53 -4.46 17.17 15.04
CA LYS A 53 -4.66 18.16 16.12
C LYS A 53 -5.37 17.54 17.34
N GLU A 54 -5.07 16.27 17.62
CA GLU A 54 -5.62 15.51 18.74
C GLU A 54 -4.61 15.45 19.90
N ASN A 55 -5.10 15.71 21.12
CA ASN A 55 -4.32 15.67 22.37
C ASN A 55 -4.64 14.45 23.25
N LYS A 56 -5.49 13.52 22.78
CA LYS A 56 -5.92 12.32 23.50
C LYS A 56 -5.22 11.10 22.94
N ILE A 57 -5.04 10.04 23.73
CA ILE A 57 -4.66 8.75 23.16
C ILE A 57 -5.88 8.18 22.41
N SER A 58 -5.76 7.98 21.09
CA SER A 58 -6.84 7.45 20.25
C SER A 58 -6.36 6.29 19.38
N SER A 59 -7.31 5.45 18.93
CA SER A 59 -6.98 4.35 18.01
C SER A 59 -6.48 4.87 16.65
N SER A 60 -6.96 6.04 16.22
CA SER A 60 -6.53 6.70 14.98
C SER A 60 -5.08 7.17 15.07
N LEU A 61 -4.68 7.74 16.20
CA LEU A 61 -3.31 8.15 16.45
C LEU A 61 -2.36 6.95 16.46
N LYS A 62 -2.68 5.91 17.24
CA LYS A 62 -1.90 4.67 17.27
C LYS A 62 -1.73 4.07 15.87
N ARG A 63 -2.80 4.01 15.07
CA ARG A 63 -2.72 3.53 13.68
C ARG A 63 -1.81 4.39 12.81
N ARG A 64 -1.76 5.71 13.02
CA ARG A 64 -0.84 6.60 12.28
C ARG A 64 0.61 6.44 12.71
N GLU A 65 0.87 6.27 14.00
CA GLU A 65 2.22 6.03 14.52
C GLU A 65 2.84 4.74 13.97
N LEU A 66 2.00 3.75 13.65
CA LEU A 66 2.38 2.50 12.99
C LEU A 66 2.79 2.68 11.53
N LEU A 67 2.41 3.77 10.85
CA LEU A 67 2.84 4.01 9.48
C LEU A 67 4.36 4.20 9.41
N GLY A 68 4.98 3.58 8.41
CA GLY A 68 6.43 3.53 8.29
C GLY A 68 7.14 2.65 9.33
N THR A 69 6.41 1.88 10.15
CA THR A 69 6.99 0.83 11.00
C THR A 69 6.88 -0.54 10.34
N VAL A 70 7.68 -1.50 10.81
CA VAL A 70 7.57 -2.91 10.43
C VAL A 70 6.35 -3.50 11.13
N LEU A 71 5.27 -3.73 10.37
CA LEU A 71 4.04 -4.36 10.85
C LEU A 71 4.12 -5.88 10.86
N ALA A 72 4.93 -6.44 9.95
CA ALA A 72 5.20 -7.86 9.84
C ALA A 72 6.67 -8.08 9.52
N GLU A 73 7.30 -9.03 10.22
CA GLU A 73 8.71 -9.34 10.00
C GLU A 73 8.98 -9.79 8.55
N PRO A 74 10.10 -9.38 7.95
CA PRO A 74 10.56 -9.85 6.65
C PRO A 74 10.60 -11.38 6.62
N ARG A 75 10.14 -11.96 5.52
CA ARG A 75 10.32 -13.39 5.27
C ARG A 75 11.48 -13.57 4.31
N LYS A 76 12.16 -14.70 4.39
CA LYS A 76 13.18 -15.05 3.41
C LYS A 76 12.50 -15.19 2.02
N PRO A 77 13.00 -14.51 0.98
CA PRO A 77 12.46 -14.65 -0.37
C PRO A 77 12.49 -16.10 -0.86
N LYS A 78 11.51 -16.51 -1.68
CA LYS A 78 11.48 -17.83 -2.33
C LYS A 78 12.73 -18.05 -3.19
N GLU A 79 13.07 -17.04 -3.97
CA GLU A 79 14.28 -16.95 -4.76
C GLU A 79 14.77 -15.50 -4.70
N ALA A 80 15.94 -15.28 -4.10
CA ALA A 80 16.45 -13.93 -3.94
C ALA A 80 16.78 -13.31 -5.31
N ILE A 81 16.34 -12.06 -5.51
CA ILE A 81 16.72 -11.29 -6.70
C ILE A 81 18.21 -10.89 -6.61
N SER A 82 18.68 -10.56 -5.42
CA SER A 82 20.09 -10.25 -5.14
C SER A 82 20.46 -10.75 -3.74
N ASN A 83 21.71 -11.18 -3.55
CA ASN A 83 22.24 -11.55 -2.23
C ASN A 83 23.11 -10.44 -1.62
N GLU A 84 23.40 -9.38 -2.38
CA GLU A 84 24.28 -8.28 -1.97
C GLU A 84 23.52 -7.00 -1.62
N HIS A 85 22.23 -6.97 -1.95
CA HIS A 85 21.37 -5.80 -1.83
C HIS A 85 20.13 -6.16 -1.02
N TYR A 86 19.65 -5.21 -0.23
CA TYR A 86 18.35 -5.32 0.41
C TYR A 86 17.27 -4.86 -0.57
N VAL A 87 16.41 -5.78 -1.00
CA VAL A 87 15.42 -5.56 -2.05
C VAL A 87 14.05 -5.28 -1.44
N ILE A 88 13.51 -4.11 -1.72
CA ILE A 88 12.19 -3.66 -1.29
C ILE A 88 11.26 -3.70 -2.50
N GLY A 89 10.12 -4.39 -2.41
CA GLY A 89 9.04 -4.27 -3.37
C GLY A 89 8.11 -3.14 -2.97
N LEU A 90 8.07 -2.06 -3.75
CA LEU A 90 7.15 -0.94 -3.55
C LEU A 90 5.89 -1.13 -4.40
N THR A 91 4.73 -1.08 -3.75
CA THR A 91 3.43 -1.21 -4.42
C THR A 91 2.40 -0.26 -3.82
N GLY A 92 1.24 -0.17 -4.47
CA GLY A 92 0.14 0.66 -3.99
C GLY A 92 -1.03 0.68 -4.96
N GLY A 93 -2.21 0.97 -4.43
CA GLY A 93 -3.42 1.12 -5.24
C GLY A 93 -3.33 2.32 -6.18
N ILE A 94 -4.26 2.41 -7.12
CA ILE A 94 -4.39 3.57 -8.02
C ILE A 94 -4.50 4.87 -7.21
N ALA A 95 -3.77 5.91 -7.67
CA ALA A 95 -3.73 7.23 -7.03
C ALA A 95 -3.25 7.27 -5.57
N SER A 96 -2.58 6.21 -5.10
CA SER A 96 -1.97 6.13 -3.77
C SER A 96 -0.73 6.99 -3.58
N GLY A 97 -0.21 7.66 -4.61
CA GLY A 97 1.00 8.49 -4.48
C GLY A 97 2.33 7.71 -4.46
N LYS A 98 2.31 6.42 -4.85
CA LYS A 98 3.50 5.55 -4.98
C LYS A 98 4.69 6.23 -5.68
N THR A 99 4.44 6.91 -6.80
CA THR A 99 5.47 7.62 -7.57
C THR A 99 6.20 8.69 -6.75
N HIS A 100 5.54 9.36 -5.80
CA HIS A 100 6.20 10.32 -4.91
C HIS A 100 7.19 9.62 -3.98
N ILE A 101 6.77 8.50 -3.39
CA ILE A 101 7.63 7.69 -2.51
C ILE A 101 8.81 7.10 -3.29
N ALA A 102 8.59 6.61 -4.51
CA ALA A 102 9.65 6.11 -5.38
C ALA A 102 10.72 7.19 -5.65
N LYS A 103 10.30 8.41 -6.00
CA LYS A 103 11.21 9.56 -6.19
C LYS A 103 11.98 9.88 -4.91
N TYR A 104 11.28 9.99 -3.79
CA TYR A 104 11.90 10.27 -2.50
C TYR A 104 12.94 9.21 -2.12
N LEU A 105 12.67 7.92 -2.36
CA LEU A 105 13.62 6.84 -2.11
C LEU A 105 14.87 6.94 -3.00
N ALA A 106 14.70 7.32 -4.27
CA ALA A 106 15.82 7.58 -5.17
C ALA A 106 16.70 8.71 -4.63
N ASP A 107 16.10 9.83 -4.19
CA ASP A 107 16.80 10.97 -3.59
C ASP A 107 17.53 10.60 -2.29
N LYS A 108 17.03 9.59 -1.56
CA LYS A 108 17.66 9.04 -0.35
C LYS A 108 18.74 7.98 -0.62
N GLY A 109 19.10 7.78 -1.88
CA GLY A 109 20.21 6.89 -2.28
C GLY A 109 19.80 5.43 -2.48
N CYS A 110 18.53 5.15 -2.73
CA CYS A 110 18.08 3.81 -3.16
C CYS A 110 18.16 3.67 -4.69
N GLU A 111 18.38 2.46 -5.18
CA GLU A 111 18.23 2.15 -6.61
C GLU A 111 16.75 1.90 -6.87
N VAL A 112 16.09 2.66 -7.74
CA VAL A 112 14.64 2.54 -7.95
C VAL A 112 14.39 2.08 -9.37
N ILE A 113 13.75 0.93 -9.50
CA ILE A 113 13.50 0.25 -10.76
C ILE A 113 11.99 0.27 -11.02
N GLU A 114 11.56 1.15 -11.93
CA GLU A 114 10.15 1.25 -12.34
C GLU A 114 9.78 0.09 -13.26
N CYS A 115 9.18 -0.95 -12.66
CA CYS A 115 8.90 -2.20 -13.37
C CYS A 115 7.80 -2.05 -14.43
N ASP A 116 6.84 -1.14 -14.21
CA ASP A 116 5.78 -0.88 -15.18
C ASP A 116 6.38 -0.35 -16.50
N SER A 117 7.36 0.57 -16.42
CA SER A 117 8.11 1.07 -17.58
C SER A 117 9.02 0.01 -18.20
N LEU A 118 9.67 -0.81 -17.37
CA LEU A 118 10.53 -1.90 -17.83
C LEU A 118 9.74 -2.96 -18.62
N VAL A 119 8.55 -3.35 -18.15
CA VAL A 119 7.66 -4.27 -18.88
C VAL A 119 7.29 -3.71 -20.25
N HIS A 120 7.01 -2.41 -20.35
CA HIS A 120 6.73 -1.78 -21.65
C HIS A 120 7.90 -1.89 -22.62
N GLN A 121 9.12 -1.61 -22.15
CA GLN A 121 10.32 -1.75 -22.96
C GLN A 121 10.57 -3.21 -23.37
N LEU A 122 10.25 -4.16 -22.51
CA LEU A 122 10.40 -5.59 -22.80
C LEU A 122 9.41 -6.06 -23.88
N TYR A 123 8.18 -5.55 -23.90
CA TYR A 123 7.26 -5.81 -25.00
C TYR A 123 7.80 -5.29 -26.35
N GLU A 124 8.56 -4.20 -26.34
CA GLU A 124 9.15 -3.61 -27.55
C GLU A 124 10.47 -4.25 -27.99
N ASN A 125 11.28 -4.72 -27.05
CA ASN A 125 12.66 -5.14 -27.34
C ASN A 125 12.88 -6.66 -27.21
N ASN A 126 11.96 -7.40 -26.58
CA ASN A 126 12.09 -8.84 -26.43
C ASN A 126 11.14 -9.58 -27.39
N GLU A 127 11.68 -10.02 -28.53
CA GLU A 127 10.93 -10.75 -29.55
C GLU A 127 10.41 -12.10 -29.05
N GLU A 128 11.20 -12.81 -28.24
CA GLU A 128 10.79 -14.11 -27.69
C GLU A 128 9.58 -13.97 -26.75
N LEU A 129 9.58 -12.95 -25.89
CA LEU A 129 8.44 -12.63 -25.03
C LEU A 129 7.21 -12.28 -25.86
N ARG A 130 7.35 -11.44 -26.89
CA ARG A 130 6.22 -11.11 -27.78
C ARG A 130 5.65 -12.35 -28.45
N LEU A 131 6.49 -13.26 -28.95
CA LEU A 131 6.05 -14.50 -29.58
C LEU A 131 5.30 -15.40 -28.60
N LYS A 132 5.81 -15.56 -27.38
CA LYS A 132 5.13 -16.33 -26.31
C LYS A 132 3.77 -15.72 -25.94
N LEU A 133 3.71 -14.39 -25.80
CA LEU A 133 2.46 -13.69 -25.51
C LEU A 133 1.45 -13.83 -26.66
N LYS A 134 1.92 -13.71 -27.90
CA LYS A 134 1.10 -13.91 -29.11
C LYS A 134 0.54 -15.34 -29.16
N GLN A 135 1.35 -16.35 -28.84
CA GLN A 135 0.91 -17.74 -28.81
C GLN A 135 -0.16 -18.00 -27.73
N GLU A 136 -0.02 -17.39 -26.55
CA GLU A 136 -0.92 -17.61 -25.41
C GLU A 136 -2.24 -16.81 -25.53
N PHE A 137 -2.17 -15.56 -25.98
CA PHE A 137 -3.28 -14.62 -25.95
C PHE A 137 -3.83 -14.24 -27.33
N GLY A 138 -3.29 -14.83 -28.39
CA GLY A 138 -3.76 -14.67 -29.76
C GLY A 138 -3.11 -13.52 -30.53
N ASP A 139 -3.32 -13.52 -31.85
CA ASP A 139 -2.75 -12.53 -32.77
C ASP A 139 -3.33 -11.12 -32.55
N GLU A 140 -4.53 -11.03 -31.98
CA GLU A 140 -5.24 -9.78 -31.72
C GLU A 140 -4.50 -8.84 -30.76
N ILE A 141 -3.62 -9.37 -29.91
CA ILE A 141 -2.82 -8.55 -28.98
C ILE A 141 -1.61 -7.90 -29.64
N VAL A 142 -1.34 -8.16 -30.91
CA VAL A 142 -0.21 -7.58 -31.64
C VAL A 142 -0.70 -6.51 -32.63
N GLU A 143 -0.10 -5.33 -32.56
CA GLU A 143 -0.35 -4.21 -33.47
C GLU A 143 0.99 -3.58 -33.84
N ASN A 144 1.26 -3.40 -35.14
CA ASN A 144 2.51 -2.84 -35.65
C ASN A 144 3.77 -3.54 -35.09
N ASN A 145 3.74 -4.88 -35.01
CA ASN A 145 4.81 -5.72 -34.46
C ASN A 145 5.11 -5.50 -32.96
N ASN A 146 4.17 -4.89 -32.22
CA ASN A 146 4.29 -4.64 -30.78
C ASN A 146 3.02 -5.08 -30.04
N ILE A 147 3.10 -5.25 -28.73
CA ILE A 147 1.96 -5.64 -27.89
C ILE A 147 1.00 -4.45 -27.72
N ASN A 148 -0.24 -4.59 -28.18
CA ASN A 148 -1.33 -3.70 -27.83
C ASN A 148 -1.77 -3.97 -26.39
N ARG A 149 -1.24 -3.15 -25.47
CA ARG A 149 -1.50 -3.24 -24.03
C ARG A 149 -2.97 -3.12 -23.65
N ASN A 150 -3.76 -2.34 -24.39
CA ASN A 150 -5.18 -2.19 -24.09
C ASN A 150 -5.92 -3.51 -24.38
N ARG A 151 -5.66 -4.12 -25.53
CA ARG A 151 -6.24 -5.43 -25.88
C ARG A 151 -5.78 -6.53 -24.95
N LEU A 152 -4.48 -6.56 -24.61
CA LEU A 152 -3.97 -7.51 -23.63
C LEU A 152 -4.63 -7.29 -22.26
N ALA A 153 -4.78 -6.04 -21.83
CA ALA A 153 -5.49 -5.71 -20.59
C ALA A 153 -6.94 -6.20 -20.64
N ASP A 154 -7.69 -5.94 -21.73
CA ASP A 154 -9.07 -6.40 -21.87
C ASP A 154 -9.22 -7.93 -21.76
N ILE A 155 -8.20 -8.68 -22.20
CA ILE A 155 -8.17 -10.15 -22.12
C ILE A 155 -7.87 -10.65 -20.70
N VAL A 156 -6.93 -10.03 -19.99
CA VAL A 156 -6.47 -10.52 -18.68
C VAL A 156 -7.21 -9.90 -17.51
N PHE A 157 -7.82 -8.73 -17.70
CA PHE A 157 -8.50 -8.00 -16.64
C PHE A 157 -9.80 -8.70 -16.25
N GLY A 158 -10.01 -8.87 -14.95
CA GLY A 158 -11.14 -9.65 -14.42
C GLY A 158 -10.99 -11.17 -14.56
N ASN A 159 -9.93 -11.68 -15.21
CA ASN A 159 -9.66 -13.12 -15.32
C ASN A 159 -8.34 -13.50 -14.61
N LYS A 160 -8.47 -14.09 -13.41
CA LYS A 160 -7.32 -14.46 -12.57
C LYS A 160 -6.40 -15.49 -13.21
N GLU A 161 -6.94 -16.43 -14.00
CA GLU A 161 -6.14 -17.47 -14.66
C GLU A 161 -5.30 -16.87 -15.79
N LYS A 162 -5.91 -16.07 -16.65
CA LYS A 162 -5.20 -15.37 -17.73
C LYS A 162 -4.16 -14.39 -17.20
N LEU A 163 -4.47 -13.69 -16.12
CA LEU A 163 -3.50 -12.81 -15.45
C LEU A 163 -2.31 -13.61 -14.89
N ALA A 164 -2.55 -14.79 -14.32
CA ALA A 164 -1.48 -15.66 -13.84
C ALA A 164 -0.61 -16.19 -15.00
N GLN A 165 -1.21 -16.58 -16.13
CA GLN A 165 -0.49 -16.97 -17.34
C GLN A 165 0.39 -15.82 -17.87
N LEU A 166 -0.17 -14.61 -17.95
CA LEU A 166 0.58 -13.42 -18.38
C LEU A 166 1.79 -13.20 -17.46
N ASN A 167 1.58 -13.20 -16.16
CA ASN A 167 2.65 -12.98 -15.19
C ASN A 167 3.71 -14.10 -15.23
N ALA A 168 3.33 -15.35 -15.49
CA ALA A 168 4.28 -16.46 -15.63
C ALA A 168 5.21 -16.29 -16.84
N LEU A 169 4.72 -15.69 -17.94
CA LEU A 169 5.52 -15.38 -19.13
C LEU A 169 6.39 -14.13 -18.94
N VAL A 170 5.85 -13.09 -18.31
CA VAL A 170 6.51 -11.78 -18.16
C VAL A 170 7.55 -11.78 -17.05
N TRP A 171 7.27 -12.45 -15.91
CA TRP A 171 8.12 -12.37 -14.71
C TRP A 171 9.57 -12.82 -14.94
N PRO A 172 9.88 -13.94 -15.62
CA PRO A 172 11.26 -14.36 -15.84
C PRO A 172 12.11 -13.29 -16.53
N VAL A 173 11.53 -12.65 -17.56
CA VAL A 173 12.21 -11.60 -18.35
C VAL A 173 12.39 -10.31 -17.55
N VAL A 174 11.37 -9.95 -16.75
CA VAL A 174 11.44 -8.80 -15.84
C VAL A 174 12.51 -9.03 -14.77
N VAL A 175 12.52 -10.19 -14.11
CA VAL A 175 13.51 -10.51 -13.07
C VAL A 175 14.92 -10.46 -13.61
N GLU A 176 15.17 -11.01 -14.80
CA GLU A 176 16.49 -10.98 -15.40
C GLU A 176 16.96 -9.53 -15.61
N SER A 177 16.08 -8.69 -16.13
CA SER A 177 16.35 -7.26 -16.34
C SER A 177 16.57 -6.51 -15.01
N VAL A 178 15.74 -6.77 -14.00
CA VAL A 178 15.90 -6.23 -12.64
C VAL A 178 17.23 -6.67 -12.03
N ARG A 179 17.58 -7.95 -12.16
CA ARG A 179 18.87 -8.51 -11.68
C ARG A 179 20.04 -7.83 -12.37
N ALA A 180 19.96 -7.60 -13.68
CA ALA A 180 21.01 -6.90 -14.43
C ALA A 180 21.21 -5.47 -13.91
N THR A 181 20.12 -4.73 -13.66
CA THR A 181 20.18 -3.38 -13.10
C THR A 181 20.75 -3.38 -11.68
N ILE A 182 20.29 -4.29 -10.81
CA ILE A 182 20.79 -4.38 -9.43
C ILE A 182 22.28 -4.75 -9.39
N LYS A 183 22.76 -5.61 -10.28
CA LYS A 183 24.20 -5.95 -10.33
C LYS A 183 25.10 -4.76 -10.67
N GLN A 184 24.58 -3.72 -11.33
CA GLN A 184 25.36 -2.55 -11.74
C GLN A 184 25.35 -1.44 -10.70
N THR A 185 24.40 -1.46 -9.76
CA THR A 185 24.31 -0.42 -8.73
C THR A 185 25.27 -0.71 -7.57
N LYS A 186 25.80 0.36 -6.96
CA LYS A 186 26.59 0.28 -5.72
C LYS A 186 25.74 0.59 -4.48
N LYS A 187 24.48 0.94 -4.69
CA LYS A 187 23.55 1.30 -3.62
C LYS A 187 23.12 0.04 -2.90
N LYS A 188 23.16 0.01 -1.57
CA LYS A 188 22.82 -1.20 -0.80
C LYS A 188 21.34 -1.58 -0.83
N ILE A 189 20.47 -0.64 -1.18
CA ILE A 189 19.02 -0.82 -1.17
C ILE A 189 18.52 -0.67 -2.61
N ALA A 190 17.83 -1.70 -3.10
CA ALA A 190 17.13 -1.69 -4.37
C ALA A 190 15.62 -1.70 -4.13
N VAL A 191 14.87 -0.92 -4.91
CA VAL A 191 13.43 -0.75 -4.81
C VAL A 191 12.82 -1.15 -6.14
N ILE A 192 12.05 -2.23 -6.13
CA ILE A 192 11.26 -2.72 -7.26
C ILE A 192 9.91 -2.02 -7.19
N ASP A 193 9.73 -0.99 -8.00
CA ASP A 193 8.49 -0.21 -8.04
C ASP A 193 7.50 -0.80 -9.04
N ALA A 194 6.45 -1.48 -8.53
CA ALA A 194 5.47 -2.18 -9.36
C ALA A 194 4.03 -2.01 -8.81
N ALA A 195 3.11 -1.47 -9.62
CA ALA A 195 1.72 -1.28 -9.21
C ALA A 195 1.01 -2.60 -8.88
N LEU A 196 1.36 -3.68 -9.60
CA LEU A 196 0.78 -5.01 -9.48
C LEU A 196 1.71 -6.02 -8.77
N LEU A 197 2.68 -5.55 -7.98
CA LEU A 197 3.66 -6.41 -7.28
C LEU A 197 2.99 -7.60 -6.55
N LEU A 198 1.90 -7.35 -5.84
CA LEU A 198 1.20 -8.35 -5.03
C LEU A 198 0.29 -9.25 -5.87
N GLU A 199 -0.42 -8.65 -6.83
CA GLU A 199 -1.27 -9.35 -7.79
C GLU A 199 -0.45 -10.32 -8.67
N ALA A 200 0.78 -9.94 -9.02
CA ALA A 200 1.69 -10.73 -9.83
C ALA A 200 2.53 -11.74 -9.03
N GLY A 201 2.40 -11.76 -7.71
CA GLY A 201 3.17 -12.66 -6.84
C GLY A 201 4.65 -12.31 -6.70
N TRP A 202 5.07 -11.13 -7.15
CA TRP A 202 6.47 -10.68 -7.13
C TRP A 202 6.94 -10.32 -5.71
N GLY A 203 6.00 -10.08 -4.79
CA GLY A 203 6.29 -9.86 -3.38
C GLY A 203 7.02 -11.03 -2.69
N ASP A 204 6.95 -12.25 -3.25
CA ASP A 204 7.65 -13.41 -2.70
C ASP A 204 9.17 -13.42 -3.00
N TYR A 205 9.65 -12.49 -3.83
CA TYR A 205 11.03 -12.44 -4.33
C TYR A 205 11.82 -11.24 -3.76
N VAL A 206 11.20 -10.44 -2.90
CA VAL A 206 11.79 -9.27 -2.25
C VAL A 206 11.93 -9.52 -0.75
N ASP A 207 12.88 -8.83 -0.09
CA ASP A 207 13.07 -8.93 1.36
C ASP A 207 11.90 -8.32 2.12
N GLN A 208 11.37 -7.20 1.62
CA GLN A 208 10.19 -6.55 2.19
C GLN A 208 9.24 -6.02 1.14
N VAL A 209 7.94 -6.16 1.41
CA VAL A 209 6.88 -5.48 0.67
C VAL A 209 6.46 -4.21 1.39
N TRP A 210 6.54 -3.10 0.67
CA TRP A 210 6.17 -1.77 1.09
C TRP A 210 4.93 -1.32 0.32
N THR A 211 3.83 -1.06 1.03
CA THR A 211 2.56 -0.65 0.40
C THR A 211 2.23 0.79 0.72
N VAL A 212 1.85 1.54 -0.31
CA VAL A 212 1.27 2.86 -0.18
C VAL A 212 -0.23 2.76 -0.40
N PHE A 213 -1.03 3.36 0.50
CA PHE A 213 -2.46 3.43 0.34
C PHE A 213 -3.00 4.83 0.65
N VAL A 214 -4.25 5.05 0.24
CA VAL A 214 -5.10 6.15 0.72
C VAL A 214 -6.51 5.59 0.95
N PRO A 215 -7.35 6.22 1.78
CA PRO A 215 -8.74 5.82 1.89
C PRO A 215 -9.43 5.82 0.52
N ARG A 216 -10.38 4.90 0.31
CA ARG A 216 -11.09 4.74 -0.95
C ARG A 216 -11.63 6.07 -1.49
N LYS A 217 -12.26 6.88 -0.62
CA LYS A 217 -12.80 8.19 -1.00
C LYS A 217 -11.73 9.11 -1.62
N VAL A 218 -10.54 9.15 -1.02
CA VAL A 218 -9.40 9.94 -1.50
C VAL A 218 -8.88 9.39 -2.83
N ALA A 219 -8.84 8.07 -3.00
CA ALA A 219 -8.47 7.45 -4.28
C ALA A 219 -9.45 7.84 -5.39
N ILE A 220 -10.76 7.78 -5.14
CA ILE A 220 -11.81 8.18 -6.09
C ILE A 220 -11.59 9.64 -6.51
N GLU A 221 -11.51 10.56 -5.54
CA GLU A 221 -11.30 11.99 -5.80
C GLU A 221 -10.06 12.23 -6.68
N ARG A 222 -8.93 11.60 -6.34
CA ARG A 222 -7.69 11.73 -7.11
C ARG A 222 -7.80 11.14 -8.51
N VAL A 223 -8.46 10.00 -8.70
CA VAL A 223 -8.65 9.38 -10.02
C VAL A 223 -9.55 10.25 -10.90
N CYS A 224 -10.65 10.76 -10.37
CA CYS A 224 -11.53 11.67 -11.11
C CYS A 224 -10.77 12.90 -11.60
N VAL A 225 -9.97 13.53 -10.75
CA VAL A 225 -9.17 14.71 -11.11
C VAL A 225 -8.07 14.38 -12.11
N ARG A 226 -7.26 13.34 -11.84
CA ARG A 226 -6.09 12.98 -12.64
C ARG A 226 -6.48 12.47 -14.03
N ASP A 227 -7.47 11.58 -14.08
CA ASP A 227 -7.83 10.87 -15.31
C ASP A 227 -9.01 11.51 -16.05
N LYS A 228 -9.63 12.55 -15.47
CA LYS A 228 -10.80 13.25 -16.01
C LYS A 228 -11.97 12.30 -16.32
N VAL A 229 -12.27 11.41 -15.37
CA VAL A 229 -13.34 10.40 -15.47
C VAL A 229 -14.43 10.60 -14.43
N SER A 230 -15.63 10.06 -14.67
CA SER A 230 -16.72 10.04 -13.70
C SER A 230 -16.37 9.21 -12.46
N GLU A 231 -17.07 9.48 -11.35
CA GLU A 231 -16.95 8.71 -10.11
C GLU A 231 -17.19 7.21 -10.34
N ASP A 232 -18.21 6.83 -11.12
CA ASP A 232 -18.48 5.43 -11.43
C ASP A 232 -17.31 4.73 -12.13
N LYS A 233 -16.66 5.42 -13.08
CA LYS A 233 -15.48 4.91 -13.77
C LYS A 233 -14.28 4.82 -12.83
N ALA A 234 -14.12 5.78 -11.92
CA ALA A 234 -13.08 5.75 -10.90
C ALA A 234 -13.28 4.57 -9.92
N CYS A 235 -14.51 4.38 -9.43
CA CYS A 235 -14.90 3.24 -8.59
C CYS A 235 -14.58 1.92 -9.28
N GLY A 236 -15.02 1.74 -10.53
CA GLY A 236 -14.72 0.53 -11.31
C GLY A 236 -13.22 0.24 -11.43
N ARG A 237 -12.38 1.26 -11.61
CA ARG A 237 -10.92 1.08 -11.64
C ARG A 237 -10.35 0.64 -10.30
N ILE A 238 -10.84 1.19 -9.20
CA ILE A 238 -10.38 0.85 -7.85
C ILE A 238 -10.85 -0.55 -7.45
N ASP A 239 -12.09 -0.92 -7.79
CA ASP A 239 -12.71 -2.19 -7.39
C ASP A 239 -12.10 -3.42 -8.07
N ASN A 240 -11.43 -3.22 -9.20
CA ASN A 240 -10.71 -4.29 -9.90
C ASN A 240 -9.28 -4.52 -9.39
N GLN A 241 -8.83 -3.76 -8.40
CA GLN A 241 -7.53 -3.94 -7.75
C GLN A 241 -7.69 -4.65 -6.40
N PHE A 242 -6.60 -5.16 -5.82
CA PHE A 242 -6.66 -5.62 -4.44
C PHE A 242 -7.09 -4.48 -3.50
N PRO A 243 -8.07 -4.72 -2.63
CA PRO A 243 -8.48 -3.74 -1.64
C PRO A 243 -7.35 -3.50 -0.62
N ASN A 244 -7.40 -2.34 0.03
CA ASN A 244 -6.32 -1.88 0.91
C ASN A 244 -6.00 -2.87 2.04
N ASP A 245 -7.01 -3.50 2.62
CA ASP A 245 -6.87 -4.51 3.67
C ASP A 245 -6.05 -5.73 3.20
N GLN A 246 -6.33 -6.24 1.99
CA GLN A 246 -5.57 -7.34 1.41
C GLN A 246 -4.12 -6.95 1.10
N ARG A 247 -3.88 -5.72 0.63
CA ARG A 247 -2.51 -5.22 0.40
C ARG A 247 -1.75 -5.09 1.71
N ILE A 248 -2.37 -4.49 2.73
CA ILE A 248 -1.79 -4.30 4.07
C ILE A 248 -1.45 -5.65 4.71
N ALA A 249 -2.35 -6.64 4.63
CA ALA A 249 -2.12 -7.97 5.18
C ALA A 249 -0.91 -8.71 4.54
N LYS A 250 -0.54 -8.32 3.32
CA LYS A 250 0.60 -8.86 2.57
C LYS A 250 1.84 -7.96 2.60
N SER A 251 1.85 -6.92 3.43
CA SER A 251 2.95 -5.94 3.49
C SER A 251 3.72 -6.03 4.79
N ASN A 252 5.01 -5.71 4.72
CA ASN A 252 5.87 -5.54 5.90
C ASN A 252 5.77 -4.12 6.44
N VAL A 253 5.70 -3.12 5.56
CA VAL A 253 5.61 -1.70 5.91
C VAL A 253 4.49 -1.06 5.09
N VAL A 254 3.76 -0.14 5.73
CA VAL A 254 2.64 0.55 5.11
C VAL A 254 2.77 2.06 5.28
N PHE A 255 2.42 2.78 4.22
CA PHE A 255 2.39 4.24 4.14
C PHE A 255 1.00 4.74 3.78
N CYS A 256 0.60 5.87 4.34
CA CYS A 256 -0.61 6.59 3.94
C CYS A 256 -0.24 7.97 3.39
N SER A 257 -0.57 8.21 2.13
CA SER A 257 -0.29 9.50 1.45
C SER A 257 -1.48 10.45 1.44
N GLN A 258 -2.43 10.27 2.37
CA GLN A 258 -3.64 11.11 2.42
C GLN A 258 -3.32 12.58 2.76
N TRP A 259 -2.27 12.82 3.53
CA TRP A 259 -1.87 14.14 4.01
C TRP A 259 -0.78 14.75 3.13
N ASP A 260 -0.19 15.85 3.59
CA ASP A 260 0.89 16.54 2.91
C ASP A 260 2.10 15.62 2.65
N TYR A 261 2.88 15.97 1.62
CA TYR A 261 4.04 15.19 1.23
C TYR A 261 5.04 15.00 2.36
N SER A 262 5.25 16.01 3.21
CA SER A 262 6.15 15.94 4.37
C SER A 262 5.78 14.82 5.34
N GLU A 263 4.48 14.56 5.56
CA GLU A 263 4.04 13.48 6.44
C GLU A 263 4.27 12.11 5.80
N THR A 264 4.10 12.00 4.48
CA THR A 264 4.43 10.79 3.73
C THR A 264 5.93 10.51 3.79
N GLU A 265 6.74 11.52 3.54
CA GLU A 265 8.21 11.45 3.58
C GLU A 265 8.72 11.08 4.98
N ARG A 266 8.12 11.62 6.04
CA ARG A 266 8.43 11.23 7.42
C ARG A 266 8.21 9.75 7.67
N GLN A 267 7.11 9.18 7.18
CA GLN A 267 6.85 7.74 7.29
C GLN A 267 7.90 6.92 6.51
N VAL A 268 8.24 7.34 5.29
CA VAL A 268 9.25 6.66 4.46
C VAL A 268 10.64 6.74 5.08
N GLN A 269 11.03 7.90 5.61
CA GLN A 269 12.30 8.10 6.31
C GLN A 269 12.41 7.16 7.52
N LYS A 270 11.36 7.06 8.34
CA LYS A 270 11.30 6.14 9.48
C LYS A 270 11.51 4.68 9.06
N ALA A 271 10.87 4.25 7.96
CA ALA A 271 11.03 2.90 7.43
C ALA A 271 12.45 2.66 6.89
N LEU A 272 13.01 3.64 6.18
CA LEU A 272 14.35 3.54 5.59
C LEU A 272 15.44 3.49 6.68
N GLU A 273 15.32 4.27 7.74
CA GLU A 273 16.21 4.21 8.90
C GLU A 273 16.15 2.83 9.57
N THR A 274 14.94 2.26 9.70
CA THR A 274 14.76 0.91 10.22
C THR A 274 15.46 -0.12 9.33
N VAL A 275 15.39 0.03 8.00
CA VAL A 275 16.12 -0.83 7.06
C VAL A 275 17.63 -0.76 7.31
N LYS A 276 18.18 0.45 7.34
CA LYS A 276 19.61 0.70 7.53
C LYS A 276 20.13 0.16 8.85
N GLN A 277 19.43 0.43 9.96
CA GLN A 277 19.86 0.03 11.30
C GLN A 277 19.68 -1.46 11.55
N ARG A 278 18.50 -2.00 11.25
CA ARG A 278 18.13 -3.36 11.68
C ARG A 278 18.58 -4.44 10.72
N TYR A 279 18.62 -4.15 9.42
CA TYR A 279 18.85 -5.18 8.40
C TYR A 279 20.16 -4.98 7.63
N LEU A 280 20.70 -3.75 7.58
CA LEU A 280 22.02 -3.47 7.00
C LEU A 280 23.12 -3.23 8.04
N GLY A 281 22.77 -3.14 9.33
CA GLY A 281 23.73 -2.96 10.42
C GLY A 281 24.46 -1.60 10.42
N GLU A 282 23.90 -0.59 9.75
CA GLU A 282 24.46 0.76 9.75
C GLU A 282 24.18 1.45 11.09
N LYS A 283 25.23 1.80 11.84
CA LYS A 283 25.10 2.66 13.03
C LYS A 283 24.87 4.10 12.58
N ASN A 284 23.95 4.81 13.23
CA ASN A 284 23.76 6.25 13.00
C ASN A 284 25.09 6.98 13.23
N MET A 285 25.52 7.80 12.26
CA MET A 285 26.54 8.84 12.48
C MET A 285 25.98 9.93 13.39
#